data_AF-A0A0G3VKA7-F1
#
_entry.id   AF-A0A0G3VKA7-F1
#
_cell.length_a   1.000
_cell.length_b   1.000
_cell.length_c   1.000
_cell.angle_alpha   90.00
_cell.angle_beta   90.00
_cell.angle_gamma   90.00
#
_symmetry.space_group_name_H-M   'P 1'
#
loop_
_entity.id
_entity.type
_entity.pdbx_description
1 polymer ?
#
loop_
_entity_poly.entity_id
_entity_poly.type
_entity_poly.pdbx_seq_one_letter_code
_entity_poly.pdbx_strand_id
1 'polypeptide(L)'
;QVLLVNYEDINNLKTTTIGAARFLHDGGWDSTKRYFMTAANQSNKIAVIDSKEQKLTALVDVDKIPHPGRGANFVDPKYGPVWVTSALGNEKVTVIGTDPEKYKDNAWKVVRVLKGQGGGSL
;
A
#
# COMPACT_ATOMS: atom_id res chain seq x y z
N GLN A 1 -1.55 2.62 13.70
CA GLN A 1 -0.48 3.62 13.57
C GLN A 1 0.73 2.97 12.92
N VAL A 2 1.49 3.73 12.14
CA VAL A 2 2.78 3.30 11.58
C VAL A 2 3.89 4.09 12.26
N LEU A 3 4.97 3.43 12.65
CA LEU A 3 6.13 4.05 13.28
C LEU A 3 7.28 4.08 12.28
N LEU A 4 7.78 5.27 11.96
CA LEU A 4 9.06 5.43 11.27
C LEU A 4 10.11 5.67 12.36
N VAL A 5 11.04 4.74 12.50
CA VAL A 5 12.06 4.76 13.54
C VAL A 5 13.41 5.04 12.88
N ASN A 6 14.07 6.13 13.29
CA ASN A 6 15.43 6.42 12.86
C ASN A 6 16.42 5.71 13.79
N TYR A 7 17.19 4.77 13.25
CA TYR A 7 18.18 3.97 13.96
C TYR A 7 19.61 4.53 13.89
N GLU A 8 19.82 5.72 13.32
CA GLU A 8 21.14 6.38 13.23
C GLU A 8 21.77 6.61 14.61
N ASP A 9 20.96 6.89 15.63
CA ASP A 9 21.38 6.96 17.03
C ASP A 9 20.33 6.26 17.91
N ILE A 10 20.65 5.04 18.34
CA ILE A 10 19.77 4.22 19.18
C ILE A 10 19.68 4.71 20.63
N ASN A 11 20.61 5.56 21.08
CA ASN A 11 20.58 6.15 22.42
C ASN A 11 19.68 7.40 22.44
N ASN A 12 19.55 8.09 21.31
CA ASN A 12 18.70 9.28 21.12
C ASN A 12 17.64 9.05 20.04
N LEU A 13 16.83 8.00 20.23
CA LEU A 13 15.91 7.49 19.21
C LEU A 13 14.91 8.56 18.73
N LYS A 14 14.89 8.83 17.43
CA LYS A 14 13.87 9.67 16.79
C LYS A 14 12.80 8.79 16.16
N THR A 15 11.54 9.08 16.48
CA THR A 15 10.38 8.35 15.94
C THR A 15 9.33 9.32 15.40
N THR A 16 8.74 8.95 14.27
CA THR A 16 7.57 9.62 13.71
C THR A 16 6.39 8.66 13.77
N THR A 17 5.38 9.01 14.57
CA THR A 17 4.15 8.22 14.71
C THR A 17 3.08 8.73 13.77
N ILE A 18 2.69 7.91 12.80
CA ILE A 18 1.73 8.27 11.76
C ILE A 18 0.39 7.59 12.04
N GLY A 19 -0.66 8.41 12.17
CA GLY A 19 -2.04 7.93 12.14
C GLY A 19 -2.36 7.35 10.77
N ALA A 20 -2.92 6.14 10.75
CA ALA A 20 -3.31 5.45 9.52
C ALA A 20 -4.73 4.89 9.72
N ALA A 21 -4.93 3.58 9.56
CA ALA A 21 -6.18 2.90 9.93
C ALA A 21 -5.94 1.87 11.06
N ARG A 22 -7.03 1.36 11.62
CA ARG A 22 -6.98 0.22 12.57
C ARG A 22 -6.74 -1.08 11.80
N PHE A 23 -6.23 -2.10 12.49
CA PHE A 23 -5.97 -3.43 11.91
C PHE A 23 -4.96 -3.43 10.76
N LEU A 24 -3.89 -2.63 10.91
CA LEU A 24 -2.72 -2.75 10.06
C LEU A 24 -2.13 -4.16 10.20
N HIS A 25 -1.68 -4.72 9.08
CA HIS A 25 -1.17 -6.08 9.00
C HIS A 25 0.14 -6.13 8.20
N ASP A 26 0.06 -6.48 6.93
CA ASP A 26 1.17 -6.67 6.00
C ASP A 26 1.22 -5.55 4.95
N GLY A 27 2.30 -5.50 4.18
CA GLY A 27 2.54 -4.46 3.20
C GLY A 27 3.93 -4.53 2.60
N GLY A 28 4.14 -3.72 1.56
CA GLY A 28 5.43 -3.61 0.91
C GLY A 28 5.62 -2.27 0.22
N TRP A 29 6.83 -2.11 -0.30
CA TRP A 29 7.22 -0.91 -1.01
C TRP A 29 6.67 -0.89 -2.42
N ASP A 30 6.30 0.30 -2.89
CA ASP A 30 6.14 0.58 -4.30
C ASP A 30 7.46 0.32 -5.08
N SER A 31 7.38 0.36 -6.40
CA SER A 31 8.52 0.11 -7.29
C SER A 31 9.71 1.07 -7.05
N THR A 32 9.45 2.29 -6.58
CA THR A 32 10.48 3.32 -6.33
C THR A 32 11.10 3.25 -4.93
N LYS A 33 10.56 2.39 -4.05
CA LYS A 33 10.98 2.28 -2.64
C LYS A 33 10.78 3.57 -1.83
N ARG A 34 9.84 4.42 -2.23
CA ARG A 34 9.47 5.65 -1.51
C ARG A 34 8.18 5.48 -0.72
N TYR A 35 7.20 4.81 -1.29
CA TYR A 35 5.87 4.68 -0.69
C TYR A 35 5.69 3.29 -0.11
N PHE A 36 5.43 3.23 1.19
CA PHE A 36 5.07 1.99 1.87
C PHE A 36 3.55 1.80 1.80
N MET A 37 3.14 0.71 1.15
CA MET A 37 1.74 0.34 0.95
C MET A 37 1.38 -0.80 1.89
N THR A 38 0.47 -0.58 2.83
CA THR A 38 0.13 -1.57 3.86
C THR A 38 -1.37 -1.75 4.03
N ALA A 39 -1.80 -2.99 4.20
CA ALA A 39 -3.18 -3.36 4.40
C ALA A 39 -3.65 -3.07 5.82
N ALA A 40 -4.74 -2.34 5.93
CA ALA A 40 -5.60 -2.28 7.10
C ALA A 40 -6.76 -3.26 6.87
N ASN A 41 -6.50 -4.54 7.05
CA ASN A 41 -7.28 -5.63 6.44
C ASN A 41 -8.75 -5.64 6.87
N GLN A 42 -9.04 -5.62 8.17
CA GLN A 42 -10.40 -5.56 8.73
C GLN A 42 -11.08 -4.20 8.55
N SER A 43 -10.36 -3.20 8.00
CA SER A 43 -10.93 -1.91 7.60
C SER A 43 -11.11 -1.78 6.08
N ASN A 44 -10.79 -2.82 5.30
CA ASN A 44 -10.85 -2.81 3.84
C ASN A 44 -10.13 -1.62 3.19
N LYS A 45 -8.94 -1.27 3.71
CA LYS A 45 -8.15 -0.12 3.22
C LYS A 45 -6.69 -0.50 2.98
N ILE A 46 -6.06 0.20 2.04
CA ILE A 46 -4.61 0.27 1.91
C ILE A 46 -4.14 1.65 2.36
N ALA A 47 -3.29 1.70 3.39
CA ALA A 47 -2.62 2.93 3.79
C ALA A 47 -1.33 3.12 2.98
N VAL A 48 -1.12 4.34 2.50
CA VAL A 48 0.07 4.73 1.74
C VAL A 48 0.87 5.73 2.56
N ILE A 49 2.09 5.35 2.94
CA ILE A 49 3.00 6.20 3.71
C ILE A 49 4.13 6.67 2.79
N ASP A 50 4.34 7.98 2.70
CA ASP A 50 5.55 8.54 2.06
C ASP A 50 6.69 8.48 3.07
N SER A 51 7.68 7.61 2.84
CA SER A 51 8.80 7.44 3.77
C SER A 51 9.76 8.62 3.76
N LYS A 52 9.81 9.36 2.65
CA LYS A 52 10.66 10.54 2.50
C LYS A 52 10.08 11.73 3.27
N GLU A 53 8.79 11.96 3.09
CA GLU A 53 8.07 13.07 3.74
C GLU A 53 7.51 12.68 5.13
N GLN A 54 7.68 11.41 5.53
CA GLN A 54 7.27 10.85 6.81
C GLN A 54 5.80 11.09 7.16
N LYS A 55 4.90 10.92 6.18
CA LYS A 55 3.46 11.21 6.33
C LYS A 55 2.55 10.21 5.65
N LEU A 56 1.32 10.12 6.16
CA LEU A 56 0.22 9.43 5.46
C LEU A 56 -0.12 10.24 4.20
N THR A 57 -0.07 9.59 3.05
CA THR A 57 -0.40 10.19 1.76
C THR A 57 -1.82 9.87 1.33
N ALA A 58 -2.27 8.64 1.58
CA ALA A 58 -3.61 8.21 1.22
C ALA A 58 -4.11 7.04 2.09
N LEU A 59 -5.43 6.93 2.19
CA LEU A 59 -6.15 5.72 2.59
C LEU A 59 -7.02 5.31 1.41
N VAL A 60 -6.61 4.25 0.71
CA VAL A 60 -7.29 3.75 -0.48
C VAL A 60 -8.31 2.70 -0.08
N ASP A 61 -9.58 2.93 -0.39
CA ASP A 61 -10.63 1.93 -0.20
C ASP A 61 -10.45 0.76 -1.18
N VAL A 62 -10.58 -0.45 -0.66
CA VAL A 62 -10.56 -1.70 -1.43
C VAL A 62 -11.73 -2.57 -1.01
N ASP A 63 -12.02 -3.61 -1.77
CA ASP A 63 -13.31 -4.30 -1.68
C ASP A 63 -13.50 -5.06 -0.35
N LYS A 64 -12.66 -6.06 -0.06
CA LYS A 64 -12.77 -6.86 1.16
C LYS A 64 -11.46 -7.56 1.53
N ILE A 65 -11.00 -7.35 2.77
CA ILE A 65 -9.84 -8.02 3.42
C ILE A 65 -8.62 -8.13 2.48
N PRO A 66 -7.99 -7.01 2.11
CA PRO A 66 -6.74 -7.05 1.38
C PRO A 66 -5.67 -7.81 2.17
N HIS A 67 -4.91 -8.65 1.48
CA HIS A 67 -3.85 -9.46 2.10
C HIS A 67 -2.65 -9.59 1.15
N PRO A 68 -1.85 -8.53 1.00
CA PRO A 68 -0.84 -8.43 -0.04
C PRO A 68 0.42 -9.27 0.17
N GLY A 69 0.75 -9.67 1.40
CA GLY A 69 2.12 -9.96 1.77
C GLY A 69 2.96 -8.69 1.58
N ARG A 70 3.86 -8.68 0.58
CA ARG A 70 4.57 -7.44 0.15
C ARG A 70 3.88 -6.74 -1.03
N GLY A 71 2.89 -7.40 -1.63
CA GLY A 71 2.30 -7.06 -2.91
C GLY A 71 3.26 -7.26 -4.07
N ALA A 72 2.77 -7.01 -5.28
CA ALA A 72 3.58 -7.05 -6.50
C ALA A 72 3.56 -5.70 -7.22
N ASN A 73 4.69 -5.35 -7.82
CA ASN A 73 4.85 -4.12 -8.59
C ASN A 73 5.06 -4.46 -10.06
N PHE A 74 4.42 -3.71 -10.96
CA PHE A 74 4.71 -3.75 -12.39
C PHE A 74 4.25 -2.44 -13.05
N VAL A 75 4.55 -2.27 -14.34
CA VAL A 75 4.07 -1.15 -15.14
C VAL A 75 2.84 -1.63 -15.92
N ASP A 76 1.68 -1.07 -15.63
CA ASP A 76 0.47 -1.29 -16.42
C ASP A 76 0.53 -0.42 -17.69
N PRO A 77 0.29 -0.99 -18.89
CA PRO A 77 0.37 -0.24 -20.16
C PRO A 77 -0.55 0.97 -20.24
N LYS A 78 -1.66 0.99 -19.49
CA LYS A 78 -2.63 2.09 -19.50
C LYS A 78 -2.45 3.01 -18.30
N TYR A 79 -2.13 2.47 -17.13
CA TYR A 79 -2.17 3.22 -15.87
C TYR A 79 -0.80 3.61 -15.31
N GLY A 80 0.30 3.15 -15.93
CA GLY A 80 1.65 3.40 -15.47
C GLY A 80 2.05 2.47 -14.32
N PRO A 81 3.01 2.86 -13.46
CA PRO A 81 3.42 2.08 -12.30
C PRO A 81 2.26 1.77 -11.35
N VAL A 82 2.11 0.49 -11.00
CA VAL A 82 1.08 0.00 -10.10
C VAL A 82 1.64 -0.95 -9.05
N TRP A 83 0.93 -1.03 -7.93
CA TRP A 83 1.11 -2.04 -6.90
C TRP A 83 -0.18 -2.83 -6.74
N VAL A 84 -0.09 -4.15 -6.57
CA VAL A 84 -1.24 -5.05 -6.52
C VAL A 84 -1.30 -5.86 -5.24
N THR A 85 -2.54 -6.12 -4.81
CA THR A 85 -2.87 -6.95 -3.64
C THR A 85 -3.99 -7.93 -3.97
N SER A 86 -3.87 -9.15 -3.46
CA SER A 86 -4.94 -10.14 -3.41
C SER A 86 -5.80 -9.94 -2.15
N ALA A 87 -6.81 -10.77 -1.95
CA ALA A 87 -7.79 -10.58 -0.90
C ALA A 87 -8.23 -11.91 -0.27
N LEU A 88 -8.26 -11.99 1.06
CA LEU A 88 -8.73 -13.21 1.72
C LEU A 88 -10.22 -13.44 1.49
N GLY A 89 -10.57 -14.69 1.20
CA GLY A 89 -11.96 -15.13 1.07
C GLY A 89 -12.69 -14.61 -0.17
N ASN A 90 -11.98 -14.06 -1.17
CA ASN A 90 -12.57 -13.73 -2.48
C ASN A 90 -11.52 -13.75 -3.61
N GLU A 91 -11.99 -13.74 -4.86
CA GLU A 91 -11.17 -13.87 -6.07
C GLU A 91 -10.59 -12.55 -6.60
N LYS A 92 -10.78 -11.43 -5.89
CA LYS A 92 -10.41 -10.11 -6.40
C LYS A 92 -8.91 -9.85 -6.21
N VAL A 93 -8.29 -9.28 -7.23
CA VAL A 93 -6.94 -8.70 -7.18
C VAL A 93 -7.07 -7.21 -7.48
N THR A 94 -6.70 -6.38 -6.53
CA THR A 94 -6.86 -4.92 -6.60
C THR A 94 -5.57 -4.29 -7.10
N VAL A 95 -5.68 -3.43 -8.12
CA VAL A 95 -4.56 -2.72 -8.74
C VAL A 95 -4.62 -1.25 -8.39
N ILE A 96 -3.55 -0.72 -7.77
CA ILE A 96 -3.47 0.65 -7.28
C ILE A 96 -2.33 1.39 -8.00
N GLY A 97 -2.61 2.59 -8.51
CA GLY A 97 -1.58 3.44 -9.14
C GLY A 97 -0.61 4.04 -8.09
N THR A 98 0.68 4.07 -8.40
CA THR A 98 1.74 4.45 -7.44
C THR A 98 2.63 5.61 -7.88
N ASP A 99 2.35 6.26 -9.02
CA ASP A 99 3.16 7.35 -9.55
C ASP A 99 2.42 8.72 -9.49
N PRO A 100 2.59 9.48 -8.39
CA PRO A 100 1.99 10.81 -8.25
C PRO A 100 2.68 11.92 -9.06
N GLU A 101 3.76 11.62 -9.79
CA GLU A 101 4.47 12.64 -10.58
C GLU A 101 4.05 12.60 -12.05
N LYS A 102 4.07 11.42 -12.67
CA LYS A 102 3.74 11.27 -14.11
C LYS A 102 2.32 10.78 -14.36
N TYR A 103 1.73 10.03 -13.42
CA TYR A 103 0.38 9.46 -13.54
C TYR A 103 -0.54 9.98 -12.42
N LYS A 104 -0.53 11.31 -12.22
CA LYS A 104 -1.26 12.03 -11.16
C LYS A 104 -2.72 11.61 -11.01
N ASP A 105 -3.43 11.44 -12.13
CA ASP A 105 -4.85 11.10 -12.11
C ASP A 105 -5.13 9.68 -11.58
N ASN A 106 -4.13 8.80 -11.64
CA ASN A 106 -4.20 7.40 -11.21
C ASN A 106 -3.61 7.14 -9.82
N ALA A 107 -2.74 8.04 -9.35
CA ALA A 107 -2.01 7.86 -8.10
C ALA A 107 -2.96 7.70 -6.92
N TRP A 108 -2.71 6.66 -6.11
CA TRP A 108 -3.45 6.34 -4.90
C TRP A 108 -4.93 6.04 -5.13
N LYS A 109 -5.27 5.56 -6.34
CA LYS A 109 -6.62 5.09 -6.68
C LYS A 109 -6.57 3.64 -7.13
N VAL A 110 -7.66 2.92 -6.86
CA VAL A 110 -7.90 1.62 -7.51
C VAL A 110 -8.17 1.89 -9.00
N VAL A 111 -7.25 1.47 -9.86
CA VAL A 111 -7.35 1.68 -11.32
C VAL A 111 -7.93 0.48 -12.04
N ARG A 112 -7.90 -0.70 -11.40
CA ARG A 112 -8.47 -1.94 -11.92
C ARG A 112 -8.74 -2.92 -10.77
N VAL A 113 -9.80 -3.70 -10.90
CA VAL A 113 -10.00 -4.92 -10.10
C VAL A 113 -10.04 -6.10 -11.08
N LEU A 114 -9.15 -7.06 -10.88
CA LEU A 114 -9.05 -8.28 -11.67
C LEU A 114 -9.72 -9.43 -10.93
N LYS A 115 -10.20 -10.43 -11.67
CA LYS A 115 -10.58 -11.73 -11.14
C LYS A 115 -9.37 -12.67 -11.27
N GLY A 116 -8.94 -13.26 -10.18
CA GLY A 116 -7.79 -14.17 -10.12
C GLY A 116 -7.90 -15.16 -8.96
N GLN A 117 -6.81 -15.83 -8.60
CA GLN A 117 -6.77 -16.78 -7.47
C GLN A 117 -6.88 -16.12 -6.08
N GLY A 118 -7.45 -14.91 -5.99
CA GLY A 118 -7.28 -13.93 -4.91
C GLY A 118 -7.30 -14.43 -3.46
N GLY A 119 -7.94 -15.55 -3.14
CA GLY A 119 -8.16 -16.12 -1.81
C GLY A 119 -6.90 -16.53 -1.04
N GLY A 120 -6.02 -15.58 -0.73
CA GLY A 120 -4.80 -15.78 0.05
C GLY A 120 -3.57 -16.19 -0.76
N SER A 121 -3.62 -16.12 -2.09
CA SER A 121 -2.43 -16.29 -2.92
C SER A 121 -1.48 -15.11 -2.71
N LEU A 122 -0.29 -15.42 -2.17
CA LEU A 122 0.82 -14.52 -1.87
C LEU A 122 2.02 -14.83 -2.76
#